data_AF-A0A8T7I9U7-F1
#
_entry.id   AF-A0A8T7I9U7-F1
#
_cell.length_a   1.000
_cell.length_b   1.000
_cell.length_c   1.000
_cell.angle_alpha   90.00
_cell.angle_beta   90.00
_cell.angle_gamma   90.00
#
_symmetry.space_group_name_H-M   'P 1'
#
loop_
_entity.id
_entity.type
_entity.pdbx_description
1 polymer ?
#
loop_
_entity_poly.entity_id
_entity_poly.type
_entity_poly.pdbx_seq_one_letter_code
_entity_poly.pdbx_strand_id
1 'polypeptide(L)'
;MVRNTTLVFLMVLTLSNFANAQEMKFQLGQPSAVGVTNTYPGLNLFGPFDLTITTTADEGSLDSTPDRVELNFSNANKLVARNFTEFEQSYRTVVNNAWVFRQVMVEINKADFKSGQLSLKVYVVENSNYLNNISDASGPELFSLFGPLTDVTPNPLADITNVKYQDKRLTLKLLKNPVFKGPDMGFEIQSMWLGHGEGTLFVPTYNNQNDMKTYKAISLTVEENEVFGEVVHYLTISYVDSEGQNYSDAAPLSQFMQEAYPTE
;
A
#
# COMPACT_ATOMS: atom_id res chain seq x y z
N MET A 1 -62.59 -20.41 25.58
CA MET A 1 -61.26 -20.41 26.25
C MET A 1 -60.22 -20.41 25.14
N VAL A 2 -59.78 -19.22 24.70
CA VAL A 2 -58.90 -19.05 23.54
C VAL A 2 -57.46 -18.91 24.06
N ARG A 3 -56.59 -19.87 23.75
CA ARG A 3 -55.16 -19.81 24.08
C ARG A 3 -54.47 -18.90 23.06
N ASN A 4 -54.11 -17.69 23.50
CA ASN A 4 -53.13 -16.86 22.79
C ASN A 4 -51.72 -17.38 23.12
N THR A 5 -51.08 -18.01 22.14
CA THR A 5 -49.64 -18.29 22.18
C THR A 5 -48.91 -17.17 21.48
N THR A 6 -48.34 -16.25 22.26
CA THR A 6 -47.45 -15.19 21.75
C THR A 6 -46.08 -15.80 21.50
N LEU A 7 -45.67 -15.82 20.24
CA LEU A 7 -44.39 -16.36 19.79
C LEU A 7 -43.35 -15.22 19.83
N VAL A 8 -42.45 -15.26 20.80
CA VAL A 8 -41.35 -14.28 20.95
C VAL A 8 -40.23 -14.68 19.99
N PHE A 9 -39.98 -13.87 18.97
CA PHE A 9 -38.87 -14.04 18.03
C PHE A 9 -37.61 -13.40 18.65
N LEU A 10 -36.66 -14.23 19.09
CA LEU A 10 -35.37 -13.78 19.59
C LEU A 10 -34.46 -13.48 18.39
N MET A 11 -34.25 -12.20 18.09
CA MET A 11 -33.36 -11.74 17.03
C MET A 11 -31.91 -11.78 17.56
N VAL A 12 -31.18 -12.84 17.22
CA VAL A 12 -29.75 -12.94 17.50
C VAL A 12 -29.01 -12.05 16.49
N LEU A 13 -28.59 -10.86 16.93
CA LEU A 13 -27.67 -10.01 16.19
C LEU A 13 -26.28 -10.66 16.24
N THR A 14 -25.95 -11.45 15.22
CA THR A 14 -24.56 -11.84 14.97
C THR A 14 -23.79 -10.61 14.52
N LEU A 15 -23.04 -10.00 15.43
CA LEU A 15 -21.94 -9.09 15.12
C LEU A 15 -20.96 -9.85 14.22
N SER A 16 -21.03 -9.58 12.93
CA SER A 16 -20.04 -10.04 11.97
C SER A 16 -18.82 -9.15 12.17
N ASN A 17 -17.77 -9.68 12.80
CA ASN A 17 -16.45 -9.06 12.73
C ASN A 17 -16.01 -9.15 11.26
N PHE A 18 -16.22 -8.07 10.50
CA PHE A 18 -15.56 -7.90 9.22
C PHE A 18 -14.09 -7.63 9.53
N ALA A 19 -13.26 -8.67 9.46
CA ALA A 19 -11.84 -8.47 9.23
C ALA A 19 -11.73 -7.77 7.87
N ASN A 20 -11.45 -6.47 7.88
CA ASN A 20 -11.24 -5.69 6.66
C ASN A 20 -9.85 -6.02 6.13
N ALA A 21 -9.76 -7.05 5.30
CA ALA A 21 -8.55 -7.34 4.56
C ALA A 21 -8.25 -6.17 3.61
N GLN A 22 -7.05 -5.58 3.71
CA GLN A 22 -6.62 -4.46 2.87
C GLN A 22 -5.72 -4.97 1.75
N GLU A 23 -6.05 -4.61 0.51
CA GLU A 23 -5.19 -4.83 -0.65
C GLU A 23 -4.04 -3.80 -0.62
N MET A 24 -2.81 -4.29 -0.52
CA MET A 24 -1.60 -3.49 -0.64
C MET A 24 -0.96 -3.73 -2.01
N LYS A 25 -0.43 -2.66 -2.60
CA LYS A 25 0.26 -2.69 -3.89
C LYS A 25 1.66 -2.17 -3.75
N PHE A 26 2.61 -2.94 -4.26
CA PHE A 26 4.01 -2.58 -4.26
C PHE A 26 4.55 -2.55 -5.69
N GLN A 27 5.42 -1.59 -5.96
CA GLN A 27 6.06 -1.42 -7.26
C GLN A 27 7.58 -1.38 -7.12
N LEU A 28 8.27 -1.98 -8.10
CA LEU A 28 9.72 -1.92 -8.21
C LEU A 28 10.09 -0.75 -9.13
N GLY A 29 10.58 0.37 -8.57
CA GLY A 29 10.78 1.62 -9.31
C GLY A 29 11.88 1.55 -10.39
N GLN A 30 12.87 0.67 -10.22
CA GLN A 30 13.99 0.47 -11.16
C GLN A 30 14.53 -0.97 -11.05
N PRO A 31 13.92 -1.96 -11.71
CA PRO A 31 14.39 -3.34 -11.66
C PRO A 31 15.82 -3.48 -12.19
N SER A 32 16.73 -3.98 -11.35
CA SER A 32 18.00 -4.53 -11.84
C SER A 32 17.76 -5.97 -12.22
N ALA A 33 17.77 -6.25 -13.53
CA ALA A 33 17.58 -7.58 -14.06
C ALA A 33 18.91 -8.23 -14.41
N VAL A 34 19.18 -9.37 -13.79
CA VAL A 34 20.28 -10.26 -14.19
C VAL A 34 19.66 -11.39 -15.00
N GLY A 35 19.84 -11.33 -16.32
CA GLY A 35 19.49 -12.43 -17.20
C GLY A 35 20.56 -13.51 -17.14
N VAL A 36 20.16 -14.77 -17.00
CA VAL A 36 21.06 -15.90 -17.26
C VAL A 36 21.11 -16.06 -18.78
N THR A 37 22.32 -16.13 -19.35
CA THR A 37 22.57 -16.10 -20.81
C THR A 37 21.55 -16.91 -21.61
N ASN A 38 20.95 -16.29 -22.64
CA ASN A 38 19.92 -16.84 -23.55
C ASN A 38 20.11 -18.33 -23.88
N THR A 39 19.52 -19.21 -23.07
CA THR A 39 19.46 -20.65 -23.37
C THR A 39 18.45 -20.94 -24.49
N TYR A 40 17.60 -19.97 -24.84
CA TYR A 40 16.47 -20.14 -25.76
C TYR A 40 16.46 -19.10 -26.88
N PRO A 41 16.77 -19.49 -28.14
CA PRO A 41 16.77 -18.58 -29.29
C PRO A 41 15.41 -17.93 -29.50
N GLY A 42 15.39 -16.60 -29.64
CA GLY A 42 14.18 -15.82 -29.96
C GLY A 42 13.32 -15.39 -28.76
N LEU A 43 13.63 -15.86 -27.54
CA LEU A 43 12.99 -15.34 -26.33
C LEU A 43 13.85 -14.22 -25.73
N ASN A 44 13.29 -13.02 -25.61
CA ASN A 44 13.95 -11.88 -24.98
C ASN A 44 13.25 -11.49 -23.68
N LEU A 45 13.78 -11.95 -22.56
CA LEU A 45 13.31 -11.60 -21.21
C LEU A 45 14.17 -10.50 -20.55
N PHE A 46 15.08 -9.87 -21.30
CA PHE A 46 15.88 -8.77 -20.78
C PHE A 46 15.02 -7.53 -20.52
N GLY A 47 15.25 -6.90 -19.39
CA GLY A 47 14.62 -5.63 -19.02
C GLY A 47 13.11 -5.74 -18.83
N PRO A 48 12.61 -6.52 -17.86
CA PRO A 48 11.30 -6.18 -17.29
C PRO A 48 11.38 -4.74 -16.81
N PHE A 49 10.46 -3.92 -17.28
CA PHE A 49 10.47 -2.48 -16.99
C PHE A 49 9.54 -2.11 -15.84
N ASP A 50 8.65 -3.04 -15.46
CA ASP A 50 7.67 -2.82 -14.43
C ASP A 50 7.30 -4.15 -13.74
N LEU A 51 7.20 -4.09 -12.42
CA LEU A 51 6.84 -5.20 -11.55
C LEU A 51 5.86 -4.67 -10.50
N THR A 52 4.68 -5.29 -10.44
CA THR A 52 3.67 -5.00 -9.43
C THR A 52 3.45 -6.25 -8.57
N ILE A 53 3.54 -6.11 -7.25
CA ILE A 53 3.14 -7.13 -6.27
C ILE A 53 1.87 -6.66 -5.59
N THR A 54 0.87 -7.52 -5.55
CA THR A 54 -0.35 -7.34 -4.77
C THR A 54 -0.35 -8.34 -3.63
N THR A 55 -0.57 -7.83 -2.42
CA THR A 55 -0.71 -8.64 -1.21
C THR A 55 -1.99 -8.23 -0.50
N THR A 56 -2.74 -9.19 -0.01
CA THR A 56 -3.86 -8.98 0.89
C THR A 56 -3.36 -9.30 2.28
N ALA A 57 -3.40 -8.31 3.16
CA ALA A 57 -3.07 -8.50 4.56
C ALA A 57 -4.25 -8.06 5.42
N ASP A 58 -4.41 -8.73 6.55
CA ASP A 58 -5.24 -8.18 7.61
C ASP A 58 -4.66 -6.82 8.04
N GLU A 59 -5.54 -5.86 8.29
CA GLU A 59 -5.17 -4.51 8.70
C GLU A 59 -4.25 -4.57 9.92
N GLY A 60 -3.00 -4.09 9.79
CA GLY A 60 -1.98 -4.15 10.84
C GLY A 60 -0.99 -5.32 10.79
N SER A 61 -1.19 -6.33 9.92
CA SER A 61 -0.25 -7.46 9.82
C SER A 61 1.06 -7.10 9.11
N LEU A 62 2.19 -7.59 9.64
CA LEU A 62 3.51 -7.55 8.98
C LEU A 62 3.79 -8.78 8.12
N ASP A 63 2.99 -9.83 8.27
CA ASP A 63 3.11 -11.06 7.48
C ASP A 63 2.06 -10.99 6.36
N SER A 64 2.54 -10.73 5.14
CA SER A 64 1.72 -10.62 3.95
C SER A 64 2.25 -11.58 2.90
N THR A 65 1.40 -12.52 2.48
CA THR A 65 1.73 -13.44 1.38
C THR A 65 1.38 -12.75 0.05
N PRO A 66 2.22 -12.87 -0.99
CA PRO A 66 1.87 -12.37 -2.32
C PRO A 66 0.65 -13.08 -2.90
N ASP A 67 -0.41 -12.35 -3.22
CA ASP A 67 -1.54 -12.94 -3.94
C ASP A 67 -1.29 -12.98 -5.44
N ARG A 68 -0.64 -11.92 -5.93
CA ARG A 68 -0.40 -11.70 -7.35
C ARG A 68 0.90 -10.95 -7.58
N VAL A 69 1.65 -11.42 -8.57
CA VAL A 69 2.83 -10.74 -9.09
C VAL A 69 2.67 -10.58 -10.59
N GLU A 70 2.80 -9.37 -11.08
CA GLU A 70 2.77 -9.04 -12.50
C GLU A 70 4.12 -8.48 -12.93
N LEU A 71 4.68 -9.09 -13.96
CA LEU A 71 5.94 -8.70 -14.59
C LEU A 71 5.67 -8.29 -16.03
N ASN A 72 6.00 -7.04 -16.36
CA ASN A 72 5.83 -6.49 -17.69
C ASN A 72 7.19 -6.41 -18.41
N PHE A 73 7.22 -6.87 -19.66
CA PHE A 73 8.42 -6.94 -20.48
C PHE A 73 8.26 -6.08 -21.72
N SER A 74 9.35 -5.48 -22.18
CA SER A 74 9.33 -4.67 -23.40
C SER A 74 9.11 -5.50 -24.66
N ASN A 75 9.57 -6.76 -24.66
CA ASN A 75 9.64 -7.63 -25.84
C ASN A 75 8.98 -9.01 -25.64
N ALA A 76 8.22 -9.19 -24.56
CA ALA A 76 7.53 -10.44 -24.27
C ALA A 76 6.16 -10.17 -23.65
N ASN A 77 5.26 -11.15 -23.74
CA ASN A 77 3.99 -11.08 -23.03
C ASN A 77 4.24 -11.03 -21.52
N LYS A 78 3.37 -10.32 -20.80
CA LYS A 78 3.45 -10.24 -19.33
C LYS A 78 3.40 -11.60 -18.66
N LEU A 79 4.13 -11.76 -17.57
CA LEU A 79 4.03 -12.92 -16.69
C LEU A 79 3.16 -12.55 -15.49
N VAL A 80 2.11 -13.34 -15.25
CA VAL A 80 1.18 -13.14 -14.12
C VAL A 80 1.21 -14.37 -13.26
N ALA A 81 1.77 -14.24 -12.06
CA ALA A 81 1.90 -15.30 -11.08
C ALA A 81 0.89 -15.10 -9.94
N ARG A 82 0.23 -16.17 -9.50
CA ARG A 82 -0.83 -16.16 -8.48
C ARG A 82 -0.75 -17.40 -7.60
N ASN A 83 -1.49 -17.42 -6.50
CA ASN A 83 -1.58 -18.58 -5.59
C ASN A 83 -0.22 -18.97 -5.03
N PHE A 84 0.52 -17.99 -4.51
CA PHE A 84 1.81 -18.28 -3.89
C PHE A 84 1.61 -19.14 -2.65
N THR A 85 2.45 -20.15 -2.54
CA THR A 85 2.54 -21.03 -1.37
C THR A 85 3.85 -20.78 -0.65
N GLU A 86 3.78 -20.84 0.66
CA GLU A 86 4.94 -20.75 1.52
C GLU A 86 5.84 -21.98 1.38
N PHE A 87 7.13 -21.78 1.10
CA PHE A 87 8.13 -22.84 1.04
C PHE A 87 9.45 -22.38 1.66
N GLU A 88 9.82 -22.95 2.80
CA GLU A 88 11.02 -22.60 3.58
C GLU A 88 11.15 -21.10 3.87
N GLN A 89 12.07 -20.38 3.22
CA GLN A 89 12.27 -18.92 3.37
C GLN A 89 11.76 -18.12 2.18
N SER A 90 10.90 -18.73 1.36
CA SER A 90 10.38 -18.15 0.13
C SER A 90 8.87 -18.33 -0.03
N TYR A 91 8.29 -17.52 -0.90
CA TYR A 91 6.99 -17.74 -1.51
C TYR A 91 7.21 -18.22 -2.93
N ARG A 92 6.57 -19.34 -3.30
CA ARG A 92 6.69 -19.94 -4.62
C ARG A 92 5.33 -20.11 -5.29
N THR A 93 5.30 -19.98 -6.60
CA THR A 93 4.17 -20.44 -7.41
C THR A 93 4.63 -20.92 -8.78
N VAL A 94 3.81 -21.72 -9.45
CA VAL A 94 4.04 -22.20 -10.81
C VAL A 94 3.02 -21.57 -11.76
N VAL A 95 3.53 -20.96 -12.83
CA VAL A 95 2.76 -20.44 -13.94
C VAL A 95 2.84 -21.41 -15.11
N ASN A 96 1.69 -21.94 -15.53
CA ASN A 96 1.63 -22.85 -16.67
C ASN A 96 1.57 -22.07 -17.99
N ASN A 97 2.15 -22.65 -19.05
CA ASN A 97 2.13 -22.14 -20.42
C ASN A 97 2.66 -20.70 -20.56
N ALA A 98 3.76 -20.39 -19.87
CA ALA A 98 4.42 -19.10 -19.96
C ALA A 98 5.42 -19.10 -21.13
N TRP A 99 5.13 -18.27 -22.14
CA TRP A 99 5.93 -18.13 -23.36
C TRP A 99 6.10 -19.48 -24.10
N VAL A 100 7.33 -20.00 -24.14
CA VAL A 100 7.70 -21.27 -24.76
C VAL A 100 7.78 -22.42 -23.75
N PHE A 101 7.61 -22.14 -22.46
CA PHE A 101 7.75 -23.12 -21.40
C PHE A 101 6.39 -23.69 -20.97
N ARG A 102 6.36 -25.00 -20.75
CA ARG A 102 5.19 -25.66 -20.16
C ARG A 102 4.87 -25.10 -18.78
N GLN A 103 5.91 -24.87 -17.98
CA GLN A 103 5.82 -24.42 -16.60
C GLN A 103 7.02 -23.55 -16.26
N VAL A 104 6.76 -22.41 -15.62
CA VAL A 104 7.79 -21.59 -14.98
C VAL A 104 7.45 -21.42 -13.51
N MET A 105 8.45 -21.41 -12.64
CA MET A 105 8.29 -21.16 -11.21
C MET A 105 8.75 -19.74 -10.90
N VAL A 106 7.95 -19.03 -10.12
CA VAL A 106 8.30 -17.72 -9.56
C VAL A 106 8.58 -17.89 -8.08
N GLU A 107 9.73 -17.39 -7.63
CA GLU A 107 10.18 -17.43 -6.24
C GLU A 107 10.45 -16.01 -5.73
N ILE A 108 9.98 -15.69 -4.53
CA ILE A 108 10.24 -14.42 -3.82
C ILE A 108 10.70 -14.74 -2.40
N ASN A 109 11.74 -14.07 -1.90
CA ASN A 109 12.20 -14.28 -0.53
C ASN A 109 11.24 -13.62 0.47
N LYS A 110 10.99 -14.24 1.62
CA LYS A 110 10.11 -13.66 2.66
C LYS A 110 10.70 -12.42 3.32
N ALA A 111 12.03 -12.36 3.47
CA ALA A 111 12.72 -11.26 4.13
C ALA A 111 12.61 -9.94 3.34
N ASP A 112 12.29 -10.03 2.05
CA ASP A 112 12.12 -8.90 1.14
C ASP A 112 11.00 -7.95 1.61
N PHE A 113 9.84 -8.51 1.96
CA PHE A 113 8.69 -7.73 2.43
C PHE A 113 8.95 -6.98 3.74
N LYS A 114 9.88 -7.45 4.56
CA LYS A 114 10.26 -6.80 5.84
C LYS A 114 11.36 -5.76 5.65
N SER A 115 12.21 -5.93 4.64
CA SER A 115 13.36 -5.06 4.39
C SER A 115 13.08 -3.92 3.39
N GLY A 116 11.93 -3.94 2.71
CA GLY A 116 11.62 -3.00 1.63
C GLY A 116 12.51 -3.21 0.40
N GLN A 117 13.12 -4.38 0.27
CA GLN A 117 13.86 -4.83 -0.91
C GLN A 117 13.09 -5.98 -1.55
N LEU A 118 13.34 -6.26 -2.81
CA LEU A 118 12.79 -7.42 -3.51
C LEU A 118 13.93 -8.21 -4.16
N SER A 119 13.84 -9.54 -4.04
CA SER A 119 14.63 -10.55 -4.73
C SER A 119 13.66 -11.57 -5.33
N LEU A 120 13.32 -11.37 -6.60
CA LEU A 120 12.46 -12.28 -7.35
C LEU A 120 13.30 -13.12 -8.31
N LYS A 121 13.03 -14.42 -8.38
CA LYS A 121 13.68 -15.32 -9.33
C LYS A 121 12.65 -16.10 -10.13
N VAL A 122 12.94 -16.33 -11.41
CA VAL A 122 12.08 -17.13 -12.28
C VAL A 122 12.86 -18.29 -12.85
N TYR A 123 12.31 -19.50 -12.71
CA TYR A 123 12.92 -20.76 -13.14
C TYR A 123 12.05 -21.44 -14.19
N VAL A 124 12.67 -22.19 -15.11
CA VAL A 124 11.95 -23.22 -15.88
C VAL A 124 11.71 -24.42 -14.98
N VAL A 125 10.50 -25.00 -15.02
CA VAL A 125 10.23 -26.26 -14.34
C VAL A 125 10.38 -27.39 -15.34
N GLU A 126 11.50 -28.10 -15.27
CA GLU A 126 11.80 -29.24 -16.15
C GLU A 126 11.38 -30.56 -15.50
N ASN A 127 11.60 -30.68 -14.19
CA ASN A 127 11.20 -31.83 -13.39
C ASN A 127 10.04 -31.45 -12.47
N SER A 128 8.84 -31.90 -12.79
CA SER A 128 7.73 -31.94 -11.83
C SER A 128 7.18 -33.35 -11.79
N ASN A 129 7.14 -33.94 -10.59
CA ASN A 129 6.42 -35.19 -10.38
C ASN A 129 4.94 -34.97 -10.74
N TYR A 130 4.23 -36.02 -11.20
CA TYR A 130 2.81 -35.98 -11.63
C TYR A 130 1.83 -35.36 -10.61
N LEU A 131 2.29 -35.11 -9.38
CA LEU A 131 1.54 -34.49 -8.29
C LEU A 131 1.61 -32.95 -8.25
N ASN A 132 2.30 -32.28 -9.20
CA ASN A 132 2.46 -30.81 -9.21
C ASN A 132 2.94 -30.25 -7.85
N ASN A 133 3.81 -30.99 -7.15
CA ASN A 133 4.32 -30.54 -5.86
C ASN A 133 5.39 -29.47 -6.08
N ILE A 134 5.17 -28.27 -5.53
CA ILE A 134 6.07 -27.14 -5.69
C ILE A 134 7.43 -27.33 -4.99
N SER A 135 7.51 -28.24 -4.01
CA SER A 135 8.78 -28.62 -3.37
C SER A 135 9.73 -29.34 -4.32
N ASP A 136 9.19 -29.99 -5.34
CA ASP A 136 9.95 -30.85 -6.27
C ASP A 136 10.26 -30.13 -7.59
N ALA A 137 9.67 -28.95 -7.80
CA ALA A 137 9.85 -28.15 -9.00
C ALA A 137 11.30 -27.61 -9.06
N SER A 138 12.06 -28.10 -10.03
CA SER A 138 13.45 -27.68 -10.26
C SER A 138 13.73 -27.51 -11.74
N GLY A 139 14.73 -26.67 -12.03
CA GLY A 139 15.24 -26.42 -13.36
C GLY A 139 16.07 -25.13 -13.43
N PRO A 140 16.54 -24.75 -14.62
CA PRO A 140 17.42 -23.60 -14.80
C PRO A 140 16.71 -22.27 -14.49
N GLU A 141 17.44 -21.34 -13.87
CA GLU A 141 17.01 -19.95 -13.72
C GLU A 141 16.97 -19.26 -15.09
N LEU A 142 15.86 -18.58 -15.38
CA LEU A 142 15.72 -17.73 -16.58
C LEU A 142 16.30 -16.34 -16.32
N PHE A 143 15.87 -15.73 -15.22
CA PHE A 143 16.33 -14.42 -14.80
C PHE A 143 16.01 -14.21 -13.32
N SER A 144 16.69 -13.23 -12.75
CA SER A 144 16.41 -12.71 -11.41
C SER A 144 16.33 -11.18 -11.40
N LEU A 145 15.51 -10.66 -10.50
CA LEU A 145 15.22 -9.25 -10.33
C LEU A 145 15.50 -8.85 -8.89
N PHE A 146 16.20 -7.73 -8.76
CA PHE A 146 16.51 -7.15 -7.45
C PHE A 146 16.26 -5.64 -7.46
N GLY A 147 15.81 -5.11 -6.32
CA GLY A 147 15.71 -3.67 -6.12
C GLY A 147 14.77 -3.25 -4.97
N PRO A 148 14.66 -1.93 -4.73
CA PRO A 148 13.83 -1.38 -3.67
C PRO A 148 12.34 -1.51 -4.01
N LEU A 149 11.57 -2.01 -3.05
CA LEU A 149 10.13 -2.14 -3.17
C LEU A 149 9.46 -0.88 -2.62
N THR A 150 8.66 -0.20 -3.43
CA THR A 150 7.91 1.00 -3.02
C THR A 150 6.45 0.66 -2.82
N ASP A 151 5.89 1.03 -1.68
CA ASP A 151 4.44 0.96 -1.44
C ASP A 151 3.73 2.02 -2.28
N VAL A 152 2.87 1.56 -3.18
CA VAL A 152 2.02 2.39 -4.07
C VAL A 152 0.54 2.15 -3.80
N THR A 153 0.22 1.63 -2.61
CA THR A 153 -1.15 1.42 -2.16
C THR A 153 -1.89 2.77 -2.18
N PRO A 154 -3.02 2.88 -2.91
CA PRO A 154 -3.79 4.11 -2.94
C PRO A 154 -4.15 4.54 -1.52
N ASN A 155 -3.82 5.78 -1.15
CA ASN A 155 -4.17 6.34 0.14
C ASN A 155 -5.57 6.99 0.04
N PRO A 156 -6.62 6.38 0.61
CA PRO A 156 -7.97 6.89 0.45
C PRO A 156 -8.14 8.22 1.19
N LEU A 157 -9.14 9.00 0.77
CA LEU A 157 -9.54 10.20 1.49
C LEU A 157 -10.19 9.82 2.82
N ALA A 158 -9.74 10.46 3.91
CA ALA A 158 -10.43 10.42 5.19
C ALA A 158 -11.49 11.51 5.29
N ASP A 159 -11.13 12.74 4.89
CA ASP A 159 -12.00 13.90 5.07
C ASP A 159 -11.70 15.03 4.07
N ILE A 160 -12.65 15.93 3.89
CA ILE A 160 -12.53 17.13 3.05
C ILE A 160 -13.09 18.35 3.79
N THR A 161 -12.23 19.34 4.02
CA THR A 161 -12.56 20.58 4.72
C THR A 161 -12.41 21.77 3.78
N ASN A 162 -13.37 22.69 3.79
CA ASN A 162 -13.34 23.92 3.00
C ASN A 162 -13.32 25.11 3.94
N VAL A 163 -12.32 25.98 3.80
CA VAL A 163 -12.18 27.20 4.61
C VAL A 163 -11.88 28.41 3.73
N LYS A 164 -12.01 29.59 4.32
CA LYS A 164 -11.57 30.84 3.71
C LYS A 164 -10.22 31.20 4.34
N TYR A 165 -9.16 31.22 3.54
CA TYR A 165 -7.82 31.60 3.99
C TYR A 165 -7.36 32.81 3.17
N GLN A 166 -7.05 33.92 3.86
CA GLN A 166 -6.72 35.22 3.24
C GLN A 166 -7.74 35.65 2.18
N ASP A 167 -9.02 35.61 2.55
CA ASP A 167 -10.18 35.91 1.69
C ASP A 167 -10.38 35.02 0.46
N LYS A 168 -9.53 34.01 0.26
CA LYS A 168 -9.65 33.07 -0.85
C LYS A 168 -10.11 31.70 -0.35
N ARG A 169 -10.78 30.95 -1.21
CA ARG A 169 -11.21 29.59 -0.90
C ARG A 169 -9.99 28.66 -0.84
N LEU A 170 -9.92 27.87 0.22
CA LEU A 170 -8.96 26.80 0.41
C LEU A 170 -9.73 25.49 0.64
N THR A 171 -9.46 24.49 -0.19
CA THR A 171 -9.98 23.13 0.00
C THR A 171 -8.84 22.24 0.46
N LEU A 172 -9.05 21.55 1.58
CA LEU A 172 -8.11 20.62 2.19
C LEU A 172 -8.69 19.21 2.13
N LYS A 173 -7.91 18.25 1.68
CA LYS A 173 -8.28 16.84 1.53
C LYS A 173 -7.30 16.00 2.34
N LEU A 174 -7.77 15.46 3.47
CA LEU A 174 -6.97 14.64 4.36
C LEU A 174 -6.89 13.21 3.83
N LEU A 175 -5.68 12.67 3.70
CA LEU A 175 -5.48 11.26 3.37
C LEU A 175 -5.53 10.40 4.64
N LYS A 176 -6.05 9.17 4.52
CA LYS A 176 -6.37 8.30 5.64
C LYS A 176 -5.14 7.69 6.31
N ASN A 177 -4.18 7.22 5.53
CA ASN A 177 -2.99 6.57 6.06
C ASN A 177 -1.87 7.61 6.22
N PRO A 178 -1.07 7.56 7.29
CA PRO A 178 0.12 8.40 7.37
C PRO A 178 1.18 7.96 6.35
N VAL A 179 2.10 8.87 6.05
CA VAL A 179 3.24 8.68 5.15
C VAL A 179 4.53 9.13 5.84
N PHE A 180 5.66 8.64 5.33
CA PHE A 180 6.99 9.12 5.74
C PHE A 180 7.45 10.26 4.83
N LYS A 181 7.96 11.33 5.43
CA LYS A 181 8.66 12.42 4.74
C LYS A 181 10.04 12.58 5.38
N GLY A 182 11.02 11.87 4.83
CA GLY A 182 12.34 11.77 5.46
C GLY A 182 12.27 10.93 6.74
N PRO A 183 12.80 11.43 7.89
CA PRO A 183 12.71 10.71 9.17
C PRO A 183 11.33 10.83 9.83
N ASP A 184 10.50 11.79 9.40
CA ASP A 184 9.26 12.14 10.06
C ASP A 184 8.08 11.34 9.50
N MET A 185 7.20 10.89 10.38
CA MET A 185 5.91 10.27 10.05
C MET A 185 4.80 11.31 10.25
N GLY A 186 3.81 11.34 9.36
CA GLY A 186 2.75 12.33 9.42
C GLY A 186 1.61 12.06 8.47
N PHE A 187 0.55 12.86 8.58
CA PHE A 187 -0.57 12.84 7.66
C PHE A 187 -0.35 13.83 6.53
N GLU A 188 -0.66 13.38 5.31
CA GLU A 188 -0.63 14.21 4.13
C GLU A 188 -2.01 14.84 3.89
N ILE A 189 -2.03 16.14 3.61
CA ILE A 189 -3.22 16.88 3.23
C ILE A 189 -2.99 17.51 1.86
N GLN A 190 -3.79 17.10 0.89
CA GLN A 190 -3.80 17.74 -0.42
C GLN A 190 -4.61 19.04 -0.32
N SER A 191 -4.00 20.16 -0.68
CA SER A 191 -4.59 21.48 -0.62
C SER A 191 -4.80 22.05 -2.02
N MET A 192 -5.90 22.76 -2.21
CA MET A 192 -6.20 23.55 -3.40
C MET A 192 -6.55 24.96 -2.96
N TRP A 193 -5.65 25.90 -3.22
CA TRP A 193 -5.82 27.30 -2.85
C TRP A 193 -6.15 28.14 -4.08
N LEU A 194 -7.32 28.78 -4.06
CA LEU A 194 -7.80 29.56 -5.19
C LEU A 194 -6.79 30.66 -5.56
N GLY A 195 -6.32 30.64 -6.81
CA GLY A 195 -5.33 31.59 -7.32
C GLY A 195 -3.87 31.28 -6.99
N HIS A 196 -3.60 30.19 -6.25
CA HIS A 196 -2.25 29.71 -5.93
C HIS A 196 -2.00 28.27 -6.42
N GLY A 197 -3.06 27.51 -6.70
CA GLY A 197 -2.98 26.18 -7.29
C GLY A 197 -3.10 25.05 -6.28
N GLU A 198 -2.47 23.91 -6.59
CA GLU A 198 -2.41 22.73 -5.74
C GLU A 198 -1.11 22.69 -4.94
N GLY A 199 -1.18 22.19 -3.71
CA GLY A 199 -0.02 22.01 -2.85
C GLY A 199 -0.26 20.90 -1.82
N THR A 200 0.80 20.41 -1.21
CA THR A 200 0.71 19.31 -0.24
C THR A 200 1.22 19.77 1.12
N LEU A 201 0.36 19.67 2.14
CA LEU A 201 0.72 19.95 3.53
C LEU A 201 1.09 18.62 4.21
N PHE A 202 2.10 18.66 5.07
CA PHE A 202 2.50 17.50 5.88
C PHE A 202 2.39 17.86 7.35
N VAL A 203 1.56 17.13 8.08
CA VAL A 203 1.35 17.34 9.52
C VAL A 203 2.02 16.20 10.28
N PRO A 204 3.15 16.46 10.96
CA PRO A 204 3.88 15.41 11.66
C PRO A 204 3.07 14.87 12.85
N THR A 205 3.31 13.61 13.19
CA THR A 205 2.75 12.96 14.38
C THR A 205 3.89 12.39 15.24
N TYR A 206 3.80 12.55 16.57
CA TYR A 206 4.88 12.22 17.52
C TYR A 206 4.98 10.73 17.86
N ASN A 207 4.72 9.87 16.88
CA ASN A 207 4.39 8.49 17.15
C ASN A 207 5.45 7.50 16.67
N ASN A 208 5.45 6.34 17.33
CA ASN A 208 6.40 5.27 17.09
C ASN A 208 6.27 4.73 15.66
N GLN A 209 7.36 4.78 14.89
CA GLN A 209 7.41 4.35 13.49
C GLN A 209 6.92 2.89 13.29
N ASN A 210 6.97 2.08 14.35
CA ASN A 210 6.60 0.66 14.30
C ASN A 210 5.09 0.40 14.13
N ASP A 211 4.23 1.39 14.42
CA ASP A 211 2.77 1.19 14.43
C ASP A 211 2.05 1.90 13.27
N MET A 212 2.75 2.36 12.23
CA MET A 212 2.18 3.13 11.10
C MET A 212 0.87 2.54 10.54
N LYS A 213 0.73 1.21 10.51
CA LYS A 213 -0.44 0.51 9.97
C LYS A 213 -1.71 0.67 10.83
N THR A 214 -1.58 0.94 12.12
CA THR A 214 -2.71 1.14 13.05
C THR A 214 -3.23 2.57 13.00
N TYR A 215 -2.42 3.53 12.57
CA TYR A 215 -2.81 4.93 12.45
C TYR A 215 -3.73 5.17 11.26
N LYS A 216 -4.94 5.65 11.53
CA LYS A 216 -5.89 6.07 10.49
C LYS A 216 -6.48 7.44 10.83
N ALA A 217 -6.32 8.39 9.92
CA ALA A 217 -6.96 9.69 10.01
C ALA A 217 -8.48 9.53 9.90
N ILE A 218 -9.21 10.32 10.68
CA ILE A 218 -10.67 10.33 10.75
C ILE A 218 -11.21 11.65 10.22
N SER A 219 -10.74 12.78 10.75
CA SER A 219 -11.26 14.10 10.37
C SER A 219 -10.19 15.19 10.39
N LEU A 220 -10.44 16.25 9.62
CA LEU A 220 -9.63 17.46 9.58
C LEU A 220 -10.45 18.66 10.04
N THR A 221 -10.09 19.23 11.18
CA THR A 221 -10.74 20.43 11.71
C THR A 221 -9.83 21.63 11.51
N VAL A 222 -10.42 22.74 11.06
CA VAL A 222 -9.76 24.05 11.02
C VAL A 222 -10.59 25.02 11.83
N GLU A 223 -10.02 25.51 12.93
CA GLU A 223 -10.68 26.46 13.84
C GLU A 223 -10.14 27.86 13.61
N GLU A 224 -11.04 28.85 13.62
CA GLU A 224 -10.69 30.26 13.50
C GLU A 224 -10.65 30.89 14.88
N ASN A 225 -9.48 31.44 15.24
CA ASN A 225 -9.27 32.16 16.48
C ASN A 225 -8.83 33.58 16.18
N GLU A 226 -9.44 34.56 16.84
CA GLU A 226 -9.01 35.95 16.76
C GLU A 226 -7.96 36.21 17.85
N VAL A 227 -6.74 36.52 17.43
CA VAL A 227 -5.60 36.79 18.32
C VAL A 227 -5.11 38.20 18.01
N PHE A 228 -5.29 39.12 18.96
CA PHE A 228 -4.92 40.54 18.81
C PHE A 228 -5.52 41.25 17.57
N GLY A 229 -6.74 40.84 17.15
CA GLY A 229 -7.41 41.41 15.97
C GLY A 229 -7.02 40.77 14.64
N GLU A 230 -6.15 39.76 14.66
CA GLU A 230 -5.81 38.94 13.51
C GLU A 230 -6.51 37.58 13.58
N VAL A 231 -7.11 37.15 12.47
CA VAL A 231 -7.71 35.81 12.37
C VAL A 231 -6.60 34.80 12.10
N VAL A 232 -6.45 33.85 13.01
CA VAL A 232 -5.50 32.74 12.92
C VAL A 232 -6.29 31.44 12.77
N HIS A 233 -6.00 30.69 11.70
CA HIS A 233 -6.56 29.36 11.47
C HIS A 233 -5.67 28.29 12.12
N TYR A 234 -6.22 27.50 13.03
CA TYR A 234 -5.55 26.36 13.65
C TYR A 234 -6.05 25.06 13.05
N LEU A 235 -5.11 24.20 12.65
CA LEU A 235 -5.38 22.90 12.04
C LEU A 235 -5.19 21.80 13.08
N THR A 236 -6.16 20.88 13.16
CA THR A 236 -6.14 19.71 14.03
C THR A 236 -6.64 18.49 13.24
N ILE A 237 -5.93 17.36 13.35
CA ILE A 237 -6.32 16.08 12.77
C ILE A 237 -6.78 15.15 13.88
N SER A 238 -7.97 14.57 13.74
CA SER A 238 -8.36 13.42 14.58
C SER A 238 -7.97 12.13 13.88
N TYR A 239 -7.43 11.18 14.63
CA TYR A 239 -7.00 9.89 14.11
C TYR A 239 -7.24 8.78 15.14
N VAL A 240 -7.26 7.53 14.69
CA VAL A 240 -7.26 6.35 15.56
C VAL A 240 -5.91 5.66 15.48
N ASP A 241 -5.45 5.11 16.60
CA ASP A 241 -4.29 4.24 16.72
C ASP A 241 -4.58 3.04 17.65
N SER A 242 -3.53 2.34 18.08
CA SER A 242 -3.63 1.18 18.98
C SER A 242 -4.18 1.51 20.37
N GLU A 243 -4.11 2.77 20.81
CA GLU A 243 -4.60 3.24 22.12
C GLU A 243 -6.02 3.81 22.04
N GLY A 244 -6.47 4.17 20.83
CA GLY A 244 -7.83 4.63 20.57
C GLY A 244 -7.86 5.88 19.69
N GLN A 245 -8.85 6.74 19.90
CA GLN A 245 -8.96 7.98 19.15
C GLN A 245 -8.12 9.08 19.81
N ASN A 246 -7.24 9.69 19.01
CA ASN A 246 -6.30 10.73 19.40
C ASN A 246 -6.42 11.94 18.47
N TYR A 247 -5.73 13.02 18.83
CA TYR A 247 -5.69 14.29 18.11
C TYR A 247 -4.25 14.74 17.91
N SER A 248 -3.95 15.32 16.76
CA SER A 248 -2.70 16.06 16.58
C SER A 248 -2.67 17.29 17.46
N ASP A 249 -1.47 17.82 17.71
CA ASP A 249 -1.35 19.17 18.26
C ASP A 249 -1.99 20.18 17.31
N ALA A 250 -2.68 21.17 17.88
CA ALA A 250 -3.23 22.27 17.11
C ALA A 250 -2.09 23.16 16.61
N ALA A 251 -1.93 23.26 15.30
CA ALA A 251 -0.84 24.02 14.69
C ALA A 251 -1.39 25.11 13.75
N PRO A 252 -0.75 26.31 13.69
CA PRO A 252 -1.19 27.36 12.78
C PRO A 252 -1.12 26.91 11.32
N LEU A 253 -2.22 27.04 10.59
CA LEU A 253 -2.32 26.68 9.18
C LEU A 253 -1.29 27.44 8.32
N SER A 254 -0.97 28.67 8.71
CA SER A 254 0.02 29.52 8.04
C SER A 254 1.40 28.86 7.92
N GLN A 255 1.82 28.07 8.91
CA GLN A 255 3.10 27.35 8.88
C GLN A 255 3.14 26.39 7.69
N PHE A 256 2.10 25.57 7.53
CA PHE A 256 2.04 24.59 6.45
C PHE A 256 1.80 25.25 5.08
N MET A 257 1.04 26.35 5.04
CA MET A 257 0.78 27.07 3.80
C MET A 257 2.04 27.70 3.22
N GLN A 258 2.95 28.22 4.06
CA GLN A 258 4.24 28.76 3.61
C GLN A 258 5.14 27.68 3.00
N GLU A 259 5.10 26.46 3.55
CA GLU A 259 5.86 25.32 3.01
C GLU A 259 5.31 24.85 1.66
N ALA A 260 3.98 24.79 1.50
CA ALA A 260 3.35 24.29 0.28
C ALA A 260 3.26 25.32 -0.85
N TYR A 261 3.21 26.62 -0.50
CA TYR A 261 3.09 27.72 -1.45
C TYR A 261 4.16 28.78 -1.16
N PRO A 262 5.46 28.47 -1.38
CA PRO A 262 6.53 29.43 -1.20
C PRO A 262 6.30 30.63 -2.13
N THR A 263 6.24 31.83 -1.56
CA THR A 263 6.26 33.07 -2.34
C THR A 263 7.64 33.26 -2.95
N GLU A 264 7.72 33.34 -4.27
CA GLU A 264 8.91 33.80 -5.00
C GLU A 264 9.28 35.25 -4.63
#